data_AF-A0A0W0C905-F1
#
_entry.id   AF-A0A0W0C905-F1
#
_cell.length_a   1.000
_cell.length_b   1.000
_cell.length_c   1.000
_cell.angle_alpha   90.00
_cell.angle_beta   90.00
_cell.angle_gamma   90.00
#
_symmetry.space_group_name_H-M   'P 1'
#
loop_
_entity.id
_entity.type
_entity.pdbx_description
1 polymer ?
#
loop_
_entity_poly.entity_id
_entity_poly.type
_entity_poly.pdbx_seq_one_letter_code
_entity_poly.pdbx_strand_id
1 'polypeptide(L)'
;MIRAVFFRRYTAATVGKPFRNVAEVKQYLAKQTWSIDEILHGEDTGKAAKQGVPTEEEVRKLLALCAFPVEDADLQNSKRILVKQLSFINKLHETSVDDQDKNLDENYARLLPRQNKALTYDDLLKKIDGIKQDEATGEPTGSWDSTGLAKMRKDNYFIVRQGLLKNRK
;
A
#
# COMPACT_ATOMS: atom_id res chain seq x y z
N MET A 1 -39.41 -22.33 -9.15
CA MET A 1 -38.37 -21.27 -9.09
C MET A 1 -37.45 -21.60 -7.92
N ILE A 2 -36.28 -22.19 -8.19
CA ILE A 2 -35.34 -22.59 -7.14
C ILE A 2 -34.41 -21.39 -6.88
N ARG A 3 -34.58 -20.72 -5.74
CA ARG A 3 -33.64 -19.71 -5.25
C ARG A 3 -32.37 -20.42 -4.77
N ALA A 4 -31.31 -20.34 -5.56
CA ALA A 4 -29.98 -20.71 -5.10
C ALA A 4 -29.54 -19.72 -4.01
N VAL A 5 -29.56 -20.18 -2.75
CA VAL A 5 -28.99 -19.45 -1.62
C VAL A 5 -27.50 -19.74 -1.61
N PHE A 6 -26.70 -18.79 -2.09
CA PHE A 6 -25.24 -18.85 -1.96
C PHE A 6 -24.87 -18.54 -0.51
N PHE A 7 -24.60 -19.57 0.28
CA PHE A 7 -23.99 -19.42 1.60
C PHE A 7 -22.52 -19.02 1.41
N ARG A 8 -22.21 -17.76 1.72
CA ARG A 8 -20.85 -17.25 1.78
C ARG A 8 -20.16 -17.88 2.99
N ARG A 9 -19.23 -18.81 2.76
CA ARG A 9 -18.41 -19.41 3.82
C ARG A 9 -17.22 -18.50 4.10
N TYR A 10 -17.24 -17.82 5.24
CA TYR A 10 -16.07 -17.15 5.79
C TYR A 10 -15.10 -18.23 6.27
N THR A 11 -13.88 -18.26 5.70
CA THR A 11 -12.85 -19.21 6.12
C THR A 11 -11.84 -18.49 6.98
N ALA A 12 -11.94 -18.69 8.29
CA ALA A 12 -10.82 -18.47 9.19
C ALA A 12 -9.66 -19.38 8.75
N ALA A 13 -8.42 -18.89 8.85
CA ALA A 13 -7.24 -19.69 8.57
C ALA A 13 -7.32 -20.99 9.40
N THR A 14 -7.41 -22.13 8.72
CA THR A 14 -7.64 -23.43 9.36
C THR A 14 -6.39 -24.27 9.26
N VAL A 15 -5.84 -24.68 10.40
CA VAL A 15 -4.74 -25.65 10.44
C VAL A 15 -5.32 -27.06 10.30
N GLY A 16 -4.86 -27.79 9.29
CA GLY A 16 -5.27 -29.19 9.06
C GLY A 16 -4.68 -30.15 10.10
N LYS A 17 -5.15 -31.41 10.07
CA LYS A 17 -4.55 -32.49 10.88
C LYS A 17 -3.11 -32.78 10.41
N PRO A 18 -2.21 -33.21 11.31
CA PRO A 18 -0.85 -33.58 10.92
C PRO A 18 -0.85 -34.77 9.97
N PHE A 19 -0.01 -34.72 8.93
CA PHE A 19 0.18 -35.83 8.00
C PHE A 19 0.92 -36.98 8.67
N ARG A 20 0.47 -38.21 8.45
CA ARG A 20 1.04 -39.42 9.06
C ARG A 20 2.13 -40.05 8.20
N ASN A 21 2.12 -39.83 6.89
CA ASN A 21 3.08 -40.42 5.95
C ASN A 21 3.25 -39.54 4.69
N VAL A 22 4.30 -39.84 3.91
CA VAL A 22 4.63 -39.10 2.67
C VAL A 22 3.57 -39.31 1.58
N ALA A 23 2.81 -40.41 1.62
CA ALA A 23 1.75 -40.68 0.65
C ALA A 23 0.56 -39.70 0.82
N GLU A 24 0.19 -39.37 2.06
CA GLU A 24 -0.84 -38.37 2.37
C GLU A 24 -0.44 -36.97 1.86
N VAL A 25 0.85 -36.62 1.90
CA VAL A 25 1.36 -35.36 1.33
C VAL A 25 1.17 -35.33 -0.18
N LYS A 26 1.57 -36.40 -0.89
CA LYS A 26 1.40 -36.49 -2.35
C LYS A 26 -0.08 -36.42 -2.74
N GLN A 27 -0.95 -37.07 -1.98
CA GLN A 27 -2.39 -37.03 -2.21
C GLN A 27 -2.98 -35.64 -1.93
N TYR A 28 -2.49 -34.93 -0.92
CA TYR A 28 -2.91 -33.55 -0.63
C TYR A 28 -2.51 -32.59 -1.76
N LEU A 29 -1.28 -32.69 -2.27
CA LEU A 29 -0.79 -31.89 -3.39
C LEU A 29 -1.50 -32.24 -4.72
N ALA A 30 -1.95 -33.48 -4.88
CA ALA A 30 -2.70 -33.92 -6.06
C ALA A 30 -4.19 -33.53 -6.03
N LYS A 31 -4.68 -32.91 -4.95
CA LYS A 31 -6.06 -32.41 -4.91
C LYS A 31 -6.24 -31.33 -5.96
N GLN A 32 -7.34 -31.42 -6.71
CA GLN A 32 -7.72 -30.38 -7.66
C GLN A 32 -8.19 -29.14 -6.88
N THR A 33 -7.24 -28.26 -6.62
CA THR A 33 -7.47 -26.91 -6.10
C THR A 33 -7.18 -25.92 -7.21
N TRP A 34 -7.95 -24.84 -7.27
CA TRP A 34 -7.62 -23.75 -8.18
C TRP A 34 -6.21 -23.24 -7.90
N SER A 35 -5.43 -23.09 -8.97
CA SER A 35 -4.15 -22.42 -8.86
C SER A 35 -4.36 -20.94 -8.53
N ILE A 36 -3.36 -20.31 -7.92
CA ILE A 36 -3.40 -18.86 -7.65
C ILE A 36 -3.56 -18.10 -8.96
N ASP A 37 -2.90 -18.56 -10.03
CA ASP A 37 -3.02 -18.00 -11.36
C ASP A 37 -4.45 -18.11 -11.91
N GLU A 38 -5.14 -19.24 -11.72
CA GLU A 38 -6.56 -19.39 -12.09
C GLU A 38 -7.48 -18.46 -11.30
N ILE A 39 -7.22 -18.28 -10.00
CA ILE A 39 -8.01 -17.38 -9.14
C ILE A 39 -7.78 -15.93 -9.55
N LEU A 40 -6.54 -15.56 -9.87
CA LEU A 40 -6.17 -14.21 -10.27
C LEU A 40 -6.48 -13.92 -11.73
N HIS A 41 -6.59 -14.91 -12.62
CA HIS A 41 -6.87 -14.72 -14.05
C HIS A 41 -8.28 -15.17 -14.46
N GLY A 42 -9.10 -15.63 -13.52
CA GLY A 42 -10.51 -15.98 -13.75
C GLY A 42 -11.31 -14.81 -14.30
N GLU A 43 -12.35 -15.13 -15.08
CA GLU A 43 -13.18 -14.18 -15.85
C GLU A 43 -13.41 -12.86 -15.10
N ASP A 44 -13.06 -11.74 -15.72
CA ASP A 44 -13.34 -10.39 -15.25
C ASP A 44 -14.87 -10.19 -15.15
N THR A 45 -15.49 -10.74 -14.09
CA THR A 45 -16.95 -10.73 -13.91
C THR A 45 -17.41 -9.33 -13.49
N GLY A 46 -17.54 -8.45 -14.47
CA GLY A 46 -18.67 -7.52 -14.58
C GLY A 46 -18.67 -6.24 -13.73
N LYS A 47 -17.70 -6.03 -12.82
CA LYS A 47 -17.56 -4.74 -12.09
C LYS A 47 -16.16 -4.12 -12.16
N ALA A 48 -15.08 -4.90 -12.01
CA ALA A 48 -13.71 -4.38 -12.16
C ALA A 48 -13.41 -3.83 -13.57
N ALA A 49 -13.99 -4.43 -14.62
CA ALA A 49 -13.85 -3.97 -16.01
C ALA A 49 -14.58 -2.64 -16.33
N LYS A 50 -15.35 -2.09 -15.38
CA LYS A 50 -16.12 -0.84 -15.57
C LYS A 50 -15.37 0.41 -15.09
N GLN A 51 -14.23 0.28 -14.41
CA GLN A 51 -13.37 1.43 -14.17
C GLN A 51 -12.65 1.77 -15.47
N GLY A 52 -13.00 2.93 -16.02
CA GLY A 52 -12.51 3.39 -17.30
C GLY A 52 -10.99 3.42 -17.36
N VAL A 53 -10.46 3.14 -18.54
CA VAL A 53 -9.04 3.34 -18.86
C VAL A 53 -8.66 4.79 -18.51
N PRO A 54 -7.59 5.03 -17.72
CA PRO A 54 -7.16 6.38 -17.38
C PRO A 54 -6.93 7.22 -18.62
N THR A 55 -7.41 8.46 -18.58
CA THR A 55 -7.17 9.45 -19.63
C THR A 55 -5.69 9.87 -19.66
N GLU A 56 -5.23 10.40 -20.79
CA GLU A 56 -3.85 10.87 -20.89
C GLU A 56 -3.56 12.06 -19.96
N GLU A 57 -4.57 12.89 -19.70
CA GLU A 57 -4.50 14.00 -18.75
C GLU A 57 -4.28 13.52 -17.32
N GLU A 58 -4.95 12.43 -16.90
CA GLU A 58 -4.75 11.81 -15.59
C GLU A 58 -3.33 11.24 -15.43
N VAL A 59 -2.79 10.62 -16.49
CA VAL A 59 -1.41 10.11 -16.48
C VAL A 59 -0.43 11.29 -16.37
N ARG A 60 -0.63 12.38 -17.10
CA ARG A 60 0.19 13.60 -16.99
C ARG A 60 0.10 14.21 -15.59
N LYS A 61 -1.09 14.25 -15.00
CA LYS A 61 -1.29 14.72 -13.62
C LYS A 61 -0.56 13.83 -12.62
N LEU A 62 -0.62 12.51 -12.78
CA LEU A 62 0.14 11.58 -11.93
C LEU A 62 1.64 11.81 -12.02
N LEU A 63 2.17 11.98 -13.24
CA LEU A 63 3.58 12.29 -13.45
C LEU A 63 3.98 13.60 -12.76
N ALA A 64 3.14 14.62 -12.85
CA ALA A 64 3.36 15.90 -12.16
C ALA A 64 3.36 15.75 -10.62
N LEU A 65 2.44 14.96 -10.06
CA LEU A 65 2.38 14.68 -8.61
C LEU A 65 3.62 13.93 -8.12
N CYS A 66 4.13 12.99 -8.92
CA CYS A 66 5.36 12.26 -8.65
C CYS A 66 6.64 13.06 -8.97
N ALA A 67 6.50 14.32 -9.41
CA ALA A 67 7.60 15.18 -9.85
C ALA A 67 8.47 14.58 -10.97
N PHE A 68 7.86 13.81 -11.88
CA PHE A 68 8.49 13.30 -13.09
C PHE A 68 8.36 14.28 -14.27
N PRO A 69 9.35 14.33 -15.18
CA PRO A 69 9.27 15.13 -16.39
C PRO A 69 8.16 14.59 -17.31
N VAL A 70 7.30 15.49 -17.81
CA VAL A 70 6.14 15.13 -18.65
C VAL A 70 6.48 15.21 -20.15
N GLU A 71 7.44 16.04 -20.52
CA GLU A 71 7.75 16.38 -21.93
C GLU A 71 8.29 15.18 -22.73
N ASP A 72 9.15 14.36 -22.11
CA ASP A 72 9.76 13.18 -22.75
C ASP A 72 9.14 11.84 -22.30
N ALA A 73 8.01 11.89 -21.59
CA ALA A 73 7.41 10.70 -21.01
C ALA A 73 6.71 9.85 -22.08
N ASP A 74 6.98 8.54 -22.10
CA ASP A 74 6.20 7.57 -22.88
C ASP A 74 4.83 7.36 -22.21
N LEU A 75 3.90 8.27 -22.52
CA LEU A 75 2.56 8.29 -21.95
C LEU A 75 1.76 7.03 -22.31
N GLN A 76 1.95 6.49 -23.51
CA GLN A 76 1.19 5.32 -23.97
C GLN A 76 1.61 4.05 -23.24
N ASN A 77 2.92 3.84 -23.07
CA ASN A 77 3.40 2.70 -22.29
C ASN A 77 3.03 2.85 -20.81
N SER A 78 3.16 4.06 -20.25
CA SER A 78 2.79 4.35 -18.86
C SER A 78 1.30 4.07 -18.61
N LYS A 79 0.43 4.52 -19.52
CA LYS A 79 -1.01 4.25 -19.48
C LYS A 79 -1.31 2.75 -19.53
N ARG A 80 -0.66 2.00 -20.44
CA ARG A 80 -0.84 0.55 -20.56
C ARG A 80 -0.43 -0.18 -19.29
N ILE A 81 0.69 0.20 -18.67
CA ILE A 81 1.16 -0.39 -17.41
C ILE A 81 0.18 -0.08 -16.28
N LEU A 82 -0.26 1.18 -16.18
CA LEU A 82 -1.20 1.63 -15.16
C LEU A 82 -2.53 0.88 -15.26
N VAL A 83 -3.05 0.66 -16.46
CA VAL A 83 -4.28 -0.14 -16.66
C VAL A 83 -4.12 -1.56 -16.12
N LYS A 84 -2.98 -2.21 -16.37
CA LYS A 84 -2.71 -3.56 -15.84
C LYS A 84 -2.60 -3.58 -14.32
N GLN A 85 -1.97 -2.55 -13.75
CA GLN A 85 -1.84 -2.43 -12.29
C GLN A 85 -3.20 -2.19 -11.63
N LEU A 86 -4.02 -1.30 -12.21
CA LEU A 86 -5.36 -1.00 -11.72
C LEU A 86 -6.29 -2.21 -11.86
N SER A 87 -6.27 -2.91 -12.99
CA SER A 87 -7.10 -4.12 -13.16
C SER A 87 -6.74 -5.22 -12.16
N PHE A 88 -5.47 -5.31 -11.79
CA PHE A 88 -5.03 -6.22 -10.74
C PHE A 88 -5.50 -5.77 -9.35
N ILE A 89 -5.29 -4.51 -8.97
CA ILE A 89 -5.65 -3.97 -7.65
C ILE A 89 -7.17 -3.92 -7.45
N ASN A 90 -7.93 -3.62 -8.50
CA ASN A 90 -9.39 -3.53 -8.44
C ASN A 90 -10.07 -4.85 -8.05
N LYS A 91 -9.36 -5.99 -8.14
CA LYS A 91 -9.85 -7.26 -7.60
C LYS A 91 -10.06 -7.21 -6.09
N LEU A 92 -9.33 -6.34 -5.38
CA LEU A 92 -9.55 -6.09 -3.95
C LEU A 92 -10.89 -5.39 -3.67
N HIS A 93 -11.50 -4.73 -4.65
CA HIS A 93 -12.80 -4.09 -4.45
C HIS A 93 -13.95 -5.13 -4.39
N GLU A 94 -13.73 -6.34 -4.91
CA GLU A 94 -14.70 -7.43 -4.90
C GLU A 94 -14.57 -8.31 -3.65
N THR A 95 -13.41 -8.26 -2.98
CA THR A 95 -13.20 -8.96 -1.71
C THR A 95 -13.96 -8.28 -0.58
N SER A 96 -14.77 -9.05 0.15
CA SER A 96 -15.40 -8.57 1.38
C SER A 96 -14.42 -8.59 2.54
N VAL A 97 -14.44 -7.53 3.33
CA VAL A 97 -13.81 -7.52 4.66
C VAL A 97 -14.66 -8.36 5.61
N ASP A 98 -14.03 -9.20 6.42
CA ASP A 98 -14.71 -10.05 7.42
C ASP A 98 -15.04 -9.19 8.65
N ASP A 99 -16.19 -8.53 8.62
CA ASP A 99 -16.67 -7.64 9.69
C ASP A 99 -17.29 -8.44 10.86
N GLN A 100 -16.49 -9.27 11.53
CA GLN A 100 -16.92 -9.87 12.80
C GLN A 100 -17.09 -8.82 13.91
N ASP A 101 -16.43 -7.67 13.78
CA ASP A 101 -16.62 -6.49 14.63
C ASP A 101 -17.39 -5.41 13.88
N LYS A 102 -18.66 -5.20 14.25
CA LYS A 102 -19.59 -4.18 13.69
C LYS A 102 -19.14 -2.70 13.82
N ASN A 103 -17.92 -2.44 14.30
CA ASN A 103 -17.35 -1.13 14.57
C ASN A 103 -16.00 -0.90 13.85
N LEU A 104 -15.78 -1.55 12.70
CA LEU A 104 -14.60 -1.26 11.90
C LEU A 104 -14.81 0.09 11.20
N ASP A 105 -14.20 1.15 11.71
CA ASP A 105 -14.09 2.42 10.99
C ASP A 105 -13.21 2.18 9.75
N GLU A 106 -13.79 2.27 8.55
CA GLU A 106 -13.09 2.05 7.27
C GLU A 106 -11.84 2.93 7.13
N ASN A 107 -11.78 4.09 7.80
CA ASN A 107 -10.62 4.98 7.80
C ASN A 107 -9.45 4.46 8.68
N TYR A 108 -9.72 3.49 9.56
CA TYR A 108 -8.74 2.87 10.47
C TYR A 108 -8.73 1.33 10.38
N ALA A 109 -9.43 0.77 9.40
CA ALA A 109 -9.48 -0.66 9.10
C ALA A 109 -8.09 -1.17 8.72
N ARG A 110 -7.37 -1.73 9.69
CA ARG A 110 -6.06 -2.38 9.47
C ARG A 110 -6.23 -3.89 9.51
N LEU A 111 -5.47 -4.57 8.66
CA LEU A 111 -5.43 -6.04 8.56
C LEU A 111 -5.07 -6.73 9.90
N LEU A 112 -4.46 -6.02 10.84
CA LEU A 112 -4.19 -6.50 12.18
C LEU A 112 -4.72 -5.48 13.20
N PRO A 113 -5.53 -5.91 14.20
CA PRO A 113 -6.00 -5.03 15.25
C PRO A 113 -4.80 -4.54 16.06
N ARG A 114 -4.61 -3.21 16.10
CA ARG A 114 -3.62 -2.60 16.98
C ARG A 114 -4.15 -2.60 18.40
N GLN A 115 -3.66 -3.49 19.25
CA GLN A 115 -3.73 -3.33 20.69
C GLN A 115 -2.69 -2.30 21.14
N ASN A 116 -2.82 -1.06 20.65
CA ASN A 116 -1.91 0.01 21.03
C ASN A 116 -2.22 0.42 22.48
N LYS A 117 -1.20 0.42 23.34
CA LYS A 117 -1.31 1.03 24.66
C LYS A 117 -1.60 2.52 24.49
N ALA A 118 -2.71 3.00 25.06
CA ALA A 118 -3.03 4.42 25.10
C ALA A 118 -1.94 5.17 25.87
N LEU A 119 -1.51 6.32 25.34
CA LEU A 119 -0.57 7.19 26.05
C LEU A 119 -1.30 7.84 27.22
N THR A 120 -0.92 7.51 28.46
CA THR A 120 -1.49 8.13 29.65
C THR A 120 -0.85 9.49 29.92
N TYR A 121 -1.50 10.30 30.74
CA TYR A 121 -0.96 11.58 31.20
C TYR A 121 0.42 11.42 31.87
N ASP A 122 0.57 10.41 32.73
CA ASP A 122 1.85 10.13 33.39
C ASP A 122 2.92 9.66 32.40
N ASP A 123 2.56 8.84 31.41
CA ASP A 123 3.47 8.40 30.35
C ASP A 123 3.92 9.60 29.50
N LEU A 124 3.05 10.60 29.29
CA LEU A 124 3.38 11.84 28.59
C LEU A 124 4.35 12.70 29.40
N LEU A 125 4.06 12.95 30.69
CA LEU A 125 4.93 13.76 31.56
C LEU A 125 6.33 13.13 31.67
N LYS A 126 6.40 11.81 31.91
CA LYS A 126 7.68 11.09 31.95
C LYS A 126 8.47 11.20 30.65
N LYS A 127 7.78 11.19 29.50
CA LYS A 127 8.44 11.36 28.20
C LYS A 127 8.99 12.77 28.04
N ILE A 128 8.24 13.80 28.44
CA ILE A 128 8.68 15.20 28.41
C ILE A 128 9.93 15.39 29.27
N ASP A 129 9.92 14.87 30.50
CA ASP A 129 11.06 14.95 31.42
C ASP A 129 12.30 14.19 30.89
N GLY A 130 12.07 13.18 30.06
CA GLY A 130 13.10 12.38 29.41
C GLY A 130 13.64 12.98 28.10
N ILE A 131 13.08 14.08 27.58
CA ILE A 131 13.57 14.70 26.34
C ILE A 131 14.95 15.30 26.59
N LYS A 132 15.96 14.74 25.93
CA LYS A 132 17.32 15.26 25.91
C LYS A 132 17.82 15.22 24.48
N GLN A 133 18.67 16.17 24.13
CA GLN A 133 19.31 16.18 22.82
C GLN A 133 20.24 14.97 22.73
N ASP A 134 20.03 14.12 21.73
CA ASP A 134 20.88 12.97 21.47
C ASP A 134 22.00 13.33 20.49
N GLU A 135 23.25 13.14 20.92
CA GLU A 135 24.44 13.41 20.09
C GLU A 135 24.52 12.47 18.89
N ALA A 136 24.04 11.22 19.02
CA ALA A 136 24.08 10.24 17.95
C ALA A 136 23.15 10.58 16.79
N THR A 137 22.06 11.32 17.04
CA THR A 137 21.10 11.74 16.02
C THR A 137 21.43 13.10 15.41
N GLY A 138 22.48 13.78 15.88
CA GLY A 138 22.86 15.11 15.41
C GLY A 138 21.87 16.20 15.80
N GLU A 139 21.13 16.00 16.90
CA GLU A 139 20.18 16.98 17.46
C GLU A 139 20.83 18.23 18.05
N PRO A 140 22.01 18.16 18.72
CA PRO A 140 22.64 19.36 19.24
C PRO A 140 22.99 20.34 18.13
N THR A 141 22.69 21.62 18.32
CA THR A 141 22.94 22.67 17.33
C THR A 141 24.44 22.74 16.99
N GLY A 142 24.76 22.66 15.70
CA GLY A 142 26.15 22.70 15.22
C GLY A 142 26.93 21.39 15.39
N SER A 143 26.28 20.30 15.82
CA SER A 143 26.90 18.97 15.91
C SER A 143 27.31 18.40 14.56
N TRP A 144 26.70 18.87 13.46
CA TRP A 144 27.07 18.50 12.10
C TRP A 144 26.79 19.64 11.10
N ASP A 145 27.50 19.63 9.96
CA ASP A 145 27.22 20.54 8.84
C ASP A 145 25.99 20.05 8.08
N SER A 146 24.85 20.64 8.40
CA SER A 146 23.55 20.31 7.80
C SER A 146 23.52 20.49 6.28
N THR A 147 24.42 21.32 5.72
CA THR A 147 24.50 21.58 4.28
C THR A 147 25.67 20.90 3.58
N GLY A 148 26.54 20.21 4.33
CA GLY A 148 27.81 19.66 3.82
C GLY A 148 27.64 18.63 2.71
N LEU A 149 26.53 17.90 2.72
CA LEU A 149 26.21 16.86 1.74
C LEU A 149 25.40 17.38 0.54
N ALA A 150 25.04 18.66 0.52
CA ALA A 150 24.25 19.22 -0.56
C ALA A 150 25.09 19.46 -1.82
N LYS A 151 24.58 19.03 -2.98
CA LYS A 151 25.21 19.29 -4.29
C LYS A 151 25.36 20.79 -4.61
N MET A 152 24.45 21.62 -4.10
CA MET A 152 24.49 23.07 -4.24
C MET A 152 24.20 23.71 -2.88
N ARG A 153 25.12 24.54 -2.40
CA ARG A 153 24.98 25.30 -1.16
C ARG A 153 25.59 26.69 -1.33
N LYS A 154 25.05 27.67 -0.60
CA LYS A 154 25.62 29.02 -0.49
C LYS A 154 25.34 29.53 0.91
N ASP A 155 26.38 29.97 1.61
CA ASP A 155 26.27 30.60 2.94
C ASP A 155 25.44 29.78 3.95
N ASN A 156 25.62 28.45 3.98
CA ASN A 156 24.85 27.50 4.80
C ASN A 156 23.34 27.40 4.47
N TYR A 157 22.95 27.81 3.27
CA TYR A 157 21.61 27.57 2.71
C TYR A 157 21.64 26.51 1.61
N PHE A 158 20.59 25.69 1.56
CA PHE A 158 20.29 24.86 0.41
C PHE A 158 19.81 25.72 -0.76
N ILE A 159 20.36 25.54 -1.95
CA ILE A 159 19.97 26.30 -3.13
C ILE A 159 19.02 25.47 -4.00
N VAL A 160 17.85 26.02 -4.29
CA VAL A 160 16.91 25.50 -5.29
C VAL A 160 16.85 26.47 -6.47
N ARG A 161 17.13 26.00 -7.68
CA ARG A 161 17.07 26.84 -8.89
C ARG A 161 15.61 27.11 -9.25
N GLN A 162 15.27 28.38 -9.48
CA GLN A 162 13.90 28.82 -9.79
C GLN A 162 13.29 28.15 -11.04
N GLY A 163 14.11 27.68 -11.99
CA GLY A 163 13.65 26.91 -13.15
C GLY A 163 12.89 25.62 -12.80
N LEU A 164 13.16 25.03 -11.62
CA LEU A 164 12.43 23.86 -11.09
C LEU A 164 11.03 24.22 -10.54
N LEU A 165 10.76 25.50 -10.28
CA LEU A 165 9.50 25.98 -9.72
C LEU A 165 8.54 26.53 -10.78
N LYS A 166 9.06 26.93 -11.96
CA LYS A 166 8.27 27.61 -13.00
C LYS A 166 7.35 26.70 -13.81
N ASN A 167 7.60 25.38 -13.83
CA ASN A 167 6.78 24.39 -14.55
C ASN A 167 5.70 23.73 -13.65
N ARG A 168 5.27 24.40 -12.57
CA ARG A 168 4.19 23.96 -11.67
C ARG A 168 2.85 24.66 -11.93
N LYS A 169 2.56 25.05 -13.17
CA LYS A 169 1.24 25.58 -13.57
C LYS A 169 0.50 24.58 -14.42
#